data_AF-A0A2G6J0U4-F1
#
_entry.id   AF-A0A2G6J0U4-F1
#
_cell.length_a   1.000
_cell.length_b   1.000
_cell.length_c   1.000
_cell.angle_alpha   90.00
_cell.angle_beta   90.00
_cell.angle_gamma   90.00
#
_symmetry.space_group_name_H-M   'P 1'
#
loop_
_entity.id
_entity.type
_entity.pdbx_description
1 polymer ?
#
loop_
_entity_poly.entity_id
_entity_poly.type
_entity_poly.pdbx_seq_one_letter_code
_entity_poly.pdbx_strand_id
1 'polypeptide(L)'
;MATDHDLIERGLRSAGVPFLVNDAMSLPSSWENIAVLGLDDNAAGEVDLSGALNATRQLSPHLTLALCHDTDHTPELAAAGVGLQLSGHTHGGQIALSGGNRIITIGRYGRQFNAGW
;
A
#
# COMPACT_ATOMS: atom_id res chain seq x y z
N MET A 1 16.23 11.85 -14.34
CA MET A 1 15.49 10.84 -15.11
C MET A 1 14.27 10.51 -14.30
N ALA A 2 13.08 10.89 -14.78
CA ALA A 2 11.84 10.42 -14.17
C ALA A 2 11.57 9.00 -14.70
N THR A 3 11.13 8.11 -13.82
CA THR A 3 10.68 6.77 -14.19
C THR A 3 9.46 6.89 -15.11
N ASP A 4 9.45 6.17 -16.23
CA ASP A 4 8.26 6.08 -17.11
C ASP A 4 7.28 5.08 -16.51
N HIS A 5 6.32 5.60 -15.74
CA HIS A 5 5.33 4.79 -15.02
C HIS A 5 4.52 3.92 -15.98
N ASP A 6 4.02 4.52 -17.07
CA ASP A 6 3.15 3.83 -18.01
C ASP A 6 3.87 2.67 -18.71
N LEU A 7 5.16 2.83 -19.02
CA LEU A 7 5.97 1.75 -19.58
C LEU A 7 6.06 0.55 -18.62
N ILE A 8 6.30 0.82 -17.33
CA ILE A 8 6.42 -0.22 -16.31
C ILE A 8 5.07 -0.90 -16.07
N GLU A 9 4.00 -0.13 -15.89
CA GLU A 9 2.66 -0.66 -15.67
C GLU A 9 2.25 -1.57 -16.85
N ARG A 10 2.39 -1.10 -18.10
CA ARG A 10 2.08 -1.91 -19.28
C ARG A 10 2.90 -3.20 -19.31
N GLY A 11 4.18 -3.13 -18.98
CA GLY A 11 5.06 -4.30 -18.92
C GLY A 11 4.59 -5.33 -17.89
N LEU A 12 4.29 -4.88 -16.67
CA LEU A 12 3.79 -5.74 -15.58
C LEU A 12 2.44 -6.36 -15.91
N ARG A 13 1.49 -5.56 -16.41
CA ARG A 13 0.18 -6.06 -16.85
C ARG A 13 0.30 -7.09 -17.97
N SER A 14 1.20 -6.86 -18.94
CA SER A 14 1.46 -7.80 -20.04
C SER A 14 2.07 -9.11 -19.55
N ALA A 15 2.78 -9.10 -18.40
CA ALA A 15 3.28 -10.29 -17.73
C ALA A 15 2.23 -10.97 -16.83
N GLY A 16 0.99 -10.47 -16.79
CA GLY A 16 -0.10 -11.02 -15.99
C GLY A 16 -0.10 -10.57 -14.53
N VAL A 17 0.66 -9.53 -14.17
CA VAL A 17 0.64 -8.96 -12.81
C VAL A 17 -0.59 -8.05 -12.65
N PRO A 18 -1.49 -8.33 -11.69
CA PRO A 18 -2.56 -7.41 -11.34
C PRO A 18 -1.97 -6.12 -10.80
N PHE A 19 -2.51 -4.98 -11.25
CA PHE A 19 -2.04 -3.66 -10.86
C PHE A 19 -3.20 -2.90 -10.23
N LEU A 20 -3.04 -2.52 -8.96
CA LEU A 20 -4.07 -1.92 -8.12
C LEU A 20 -3.67 -0.47 -7.80
N VAL A 21 -4.33 0.48 -8.44
CA VAL A 21 -4.15 1.92 -8.20
C VAL A 21 -5.50 2.48 -7.79
N ASN A 22 -5.63 2.82 -6.51
CA ASN A 22 -6.90 3.22 -5.89
C ASN A 22 -8.04 2.22 -6.16
N ASP A 23 -7.72 0.93 -6.16
CA ASP A 23 -8.63 -0.15 -6.53
C ASP A 23 -8.45 -1.34 -5.59
N ALA A 24 -9.30 -2.36 -5.73
CA ALA A 24 -9.24 -3.56 -4.93
C ALA A 24 -9.55 -4.82 -5.75
N MET A 25 -9.01 -5.95 -5.30
CA MET A 25 -9.35 -7.27 -5.86
C MET A 25 -9.47 -8.31 -4.76
N SER A 26 -10.31 -9.33 -4.98
CA SER A 26 -10.31 -10.52 -4.14
C SER A 26 -9.12 -11.42 -4.49
N LEU A 27 -8.55 -12.08 -3.48
CA LEU A 27 -7.58 -13.13 -3.71
C LEU A 27 -8.25 -14.37 -4.36
N PRO A 28 -7.50 -15.19 -5.11
CA PRO A 28 -8.02 -16.38 -5.78
C PRO A 28 -8.46 -17.49 -4.80
N SER A 29 -9.03 -18.57 -5.34
CA SER A 29 -9.66 -19.68 -4.60
C SER A 29 -8.89 -20.13 -3.35
N SER A 30 -9.64 -20.47 -2.30
CA SER A 30 -9.21 -20.59 -0.89
C SER A 30 -9.09 -19.27 -0.12
N TRP A 31 -9.02 -18.12 -0.81
CA TRP A 31 -8.86 -16.80 -0.20
C TRP A 31 -9.86 -15.75 -0.72
N GLU A 32 -10.96 -16.18 -1.36
CA GLU A 32 -11.95 -15.29 -1.99
C GLU A 32 -12.59 -14.27 -1.05
N ASN A 33 -12.60 -14.58 0.25
CA ASN A 33 -13.11 -13.71 1.31
C ASN A 33 -12.07 -12.68 1.79
N ILE A 34 -10.89 -12.63 1.18
CA ILE A 34 -9.85 -11.64 1.46
C ILE A 34 -9.73 -10.71 0.26
N ALA A 35 -9.92 -9.41 0.49
CA ALA A 35 -9.62 -8.39 -0.49
C ALA A 35 -8.22 -7.80 -0.25
N VAL A 36 -7.57 -7.44 -1.35
CA VAL A 36 -6.38 -6.61 -1.38
C VAL A 36 -6.76 -5.27 -1.98
N LEU A 37 -6.65 -4.22 -1.19
CA LEU A 37 -6.78 -2.82 -1.58
C LEU A 37 -5.40 -2.28 -1.95
N GLY A 38 -5.30 -1.58 -3.08
CA GLY A 38 -4.11 -0.82 -3.47
C GLY A 38 -4.44 0.67 -3.50
N LEU A 39 -3.53 1.49 -2.95
CA LEU A 39 -3.57 2.95 -3.12
C LEU A 39 -2.48 3.38 -4.10
N ASP A 40 -2.75 4.47 -4.81
CA ASP A 40 -1.69 5.15 -5.57
C ASP A 40 -0.62 5.73 -4.62
N ASP A 41 0.47 6.22 -5.20
CA ASP A 41 1.58 6.82 -4.46
C ASP A 41 1.31 8.29 -4.10
N ASN A 42 1.58 8.68 -2.85
CA ASN A 42 1.40 10.06 -2.40
C ASN A 42 2.35 11.06 -3.07
N ALA A 43 3.53 10.62 -3.53
CA ALA A 43 4.56 11.50 -4.07
C ALA A 43 4.52 11.61 -5.60
N ALA A 44 4.11 10.55 -6.29
CA ALA A 44 4.14 10.42 -7.74
C ALA A 44 2.76 10.33 -8.41
N GLY A 45 1.69 10.11 -7.64
CA GLY A 45 0.33 9.93 -8.14
C GLY A 45 -0.72 10.71 -7.36
N GLU A 46 -1.97 10.25 -7.43
CA GLU A 46 -3.08 10.83 -6.68
C GLU A 46 -3.83 9.74 -5.91
N VAL A 47 -3.76 9.78 -4.58
CA VAL A 47 -4.49 8.83 -3.73
C VAL A 47 -5.99 9.14 -3.73
N ASP A 48 -6.79 8.19 -4.19
CA ASP A 48 -8.24 8.15 -4.01
C ASP A 48 -8.63 7.04 -3.02
N LEU A 49 -8.49 7.37 -1.74
CA LEU A 49 -8.88 6.47 -0.66
C LEU A 49 -10.36 6.09 -0.70
N SER A 50 -11.24 7.02 -1.09
CA SER A 50 -12.69 6.78 -1.10
C SER A 50 -13.07 5.80 -2.19
N GLY A 51 -12.48 5.95 -3.39
CA GLY A 51 -12.61 5.03 -4.51
C GLY A 51 -12.13 3.63 -4.16
N ALA A 52 -10.92 3.51 -3.60
CA ALA A 52 -10.33 2.23 -3.21
C ALA A 52 -11.16 1.48 -2.16
N LEU A 53 -11.65 2.21 -1.14
CA LEU A 53 -12.54 1.64 -0.11
C LEU A 53 -13.90 1.24 -0.71
N ASN A 54 -14.43 2.00 -1.65
CA ASN A 54 -15.69 1.65 -2.33
C ASN A 54 -15.53 0.38 -3.18
N ALA A 55 -14.46 0.27 -3.97
CA ALA A 55 -14.11 -0.93 -4.72
C ALA A 55 -14.01 -2.15 -3.79
N THR A 56 -13.35 -1.98 -2.65
CA THR A 56 -13.23 -3.04 -1.63
C THR A 56 -14.59 -3.49 -1.09
N ARG A 57 -15.49 -2.55 -0.75
CA ARG A 57 -16.84 -2.88 -0.24
C ARG A 57 -17.67 -3.67 -1.24
N GLN A 58 -17.51 -3.40 -2.54
CA GLN A 58 -18.24 -4.13 -3.59
C GLN A 58 -17.86 -5.61 -3.65
N LEU A 59 -16.66 -5.97 -3.20
CA LEU A 59 -16.19 -7.35 -3.11
C LEU A 59 -16.77 -8.12 -1.90
N SER A 60 -17.40 -7.42 -0.94
CA SER A 60 -17.91 -7.98 0.32
C SER A 60 -16.93 -8.92 1.06
N PRO A 61 -15.66 -8.52 1.27
CA PRO A 61 -14.68 -9.41 1.89
C PRO A 61 -14.92 -9.56 3.40
N HIS A 62 -14.44 -10.66 3.97
CA HIS A 62 -14.35 -10.85 5.43
C HIS A 62 -13.10 -10.17 6.01
N LEU A 63 -12.03 -10.03 5.24
CA LEU A 63 -10.79 -9.36 5.62
C LEU A 63 -10.27 -8.49 4.48
N THR A 64 -9.82 -7.29 4.81
CA THR A 64 -9.14 -6.41 3.85
C THR A 64 -7.67 -6.25 4.25
N LEU A 65 -6.79 -6.46 3.27
CA LEU A 65 -5.37 -6.13 3.32
C LEU A 65 -5.14 -4.89 2.47
N ALA A 66 -4.34 -3.93 2.92
CA ALA A 66 -3.91 -2.80 2.11
C ALA A 66 -2.44 -2.97 1.70
N LEU A 67 -2.16 -2.82 0.40
CA LEU A 67 -0.83 -2.64 -0.15
C LEU A 67 -0.66 -1.15 -0.47
N CYS A 68 0.17 -0.47 0.31
CA CYS A 68 0.43 0.96 0.14
C CYS A 68 1.94 1.18 0.07
N HIS A 69 2.41 2.10 -0.75
CA HIS A 69 3.84 2.36 -0.80
C HIS A 69 4.37 2.90 0.54
N ASP A 70 3.64 3.81 1.18
CA ASP A 70 3.98 4.44 2.46
C ASP A 70 2.90 4.22 3.54
N THR A 71 3.11 4.87 4.69
CA THR A 71 2.28 4.74 5.90
C THR A 71 1.35 5.94 6.12
N ASP A 72 1.20 6.83 5.15
CA ASP A 72 0.59 8.15 5.40
C ASP A 72 -0.93 8.08 5.62
N HIS A 73 -1.58 7.03 5.13
CA HIS A 73 -3.03 6.77 5.30
C HIS A 73 -3.36 5.68 6.32
N THR A 74 -2.40 5.28 7.17
CA THR A 74 -2.59 4.18 8.13
C THR A 74 -3.76 4.41 9.10
N PRO A 75 -3.93 5.60 9.72
CA PRO A 75 -5.08 5.84 10.60
C PRO A 75 -6.43 5.71 9.87
N GLU A 76 -6.52 6.22 8.64
CA GLU A 76 -7.73 6.20 7.83
C GLU A 76 -8.09 4.79 7.40
N LEU A 77 -7.11 3.99 6.97
CA LEU A 77 -7.29 2.58 6.62
C LEU A 77 -7.72 1.75 7.84
N ALA A 78 -7.09 1.98 9.01
CA ALA A 78 -7.48 1.32 10.25
C ALA A 78 -8.92 1.68 10.66
N ALA A 79 -9.29 2.95 10.57
CA ALA A 79 -10.66 3.41 10.85
C ALA A 79 -11.70 2.83 9.88
N ALA A 80 -11.30 2.53 8.64
CA ALA A 80 -12.13 1.88 7.63
C ALA A 80 -12.24 0.35 7.81
N GLY A 81 -11.57 -0.24 8.80
CA GLY A 81 -11.63 -1.67 9.09
C GLY A 81 -10.65 -2.53 8.28
N VAL A 82 -9.61 -1.93 7.70
CA VAL A 82 -8.49 -2.68 7.11
C VAL A 82 -7.75 -3.41 8.23
N GLY A 83 -7.62 -4.73 8.10
CA GLY A 83 -7.05 -5.59 9.14
C GLY A 83 -5.53 -5.64 9.13
N LEU A 84 -4.90 -5.35 7.99
CA LEU A 84 -3.45 -5.30 7.83
C LEU A 84 -3.07 -4.35 6.69
N GLN A 85 -2.12 -3.47 6.95
CA GLN A 85 -1.45 -2.68 5.92
C GLN A 85 -0.01 -3.17 5.78
N LEU A 86 0.40 -3.46 4.54
CA LEU A 86 1.77 -3.74 4.18
C LEU A 86 2.32 -2.53 3.43
N SER A 87 3.34 -1.89 4.02
CA SER A 87 3.94 -0.70 3.47
C SER A 87 5.44 -0.77 3.43
N GLY A 88 5.99 -0.27 2.32
CA GLY A 88 7.41 -0.09 2.11
C GLY A 88 7.84 1.32 2.49
N HIS A 89 8.63 1.94 1.62
CA HIS A 89 9.07 3.35 1.65
C HIS A 89 10.01 3.74 2.80
N THR A 90 9.77 3.28 4.03
CA THR A 90 10.61 3.65 5.18
C THR A 90 11.93 2.88 5.20
N HIS A 91 12.03 1.74 4.50
CA HIS A 91 13.17 0.80 4.52
C HIS A 91 13.61 0.42 5.95
N GLY A 92 12.65 0.33 6.87
CA GLY A 92 12.91 0.27 8.30
C GLY A 92 13.42 1.59 8.87
N GLY A 93 14.11 2.44 8.14
CA GLY A 93 14.50 3.77 8.57
C GLY A 93 15.67 4.13 7.72
N GLN A 94 15.47 5.11 6.85
CA GLN A 94 16.39 5.43 5.77
C GLN A 94 17.84 5.60 6.23
N ILE A 95 18.05 6.12 7.45
CA ILE A 95 19.35 6.12 8.12
C ILE A 95 19.18 5.68 9.58
N ALA A 96 19.96 4.68 10.01
CA ALA A 96 20.02 4.20 11.38
C ALA A 96 21.46 4.04 11.89
N LEU A 97 21.68 4.39 13.16
CA LEU A 97 22.90 4.08 13.90
C LEU A 97 22.85 2.66 14.46
N SER A 98 24.01 2.17 14.91
CA SER A 98 24.12 0.93 15.67
C SER A 98 23.12 0.87 16.83
N GLY A 99 22.50 -0.29 17.04
CA GLY A 99 21.50 -0.50 18.10
C GLY A 99 20.06 -0.13 17.70
N GLY A 100 19.78 0.10 16.42
CA GLY A 100 18.41 0.37 15.94
C GLY A 100 17.96 1.82 16.12
N ASN A 101 18.88 2.74 16.41
CA ASN A 101 18.59 4.16 16.60
C ASN A 101 18.43 4.86 15.24
N ARG A 102 17.18 5.03 14.81
CA ARG A 102 16.84 5.61 13.50
C ARG A 102 16.87 7.14 13.56
N ILE A 103 17.64 7.75 12.67
CA ILE A 103 17.84 9.21 12.60
C ILE A 103 16.89 9.82 11.58
N ILE A 104 16.71 9.15 10.43
CA ILE A 104 15.90 9.67 9.33
C ILE A 104 14.82 8.65 8.99
N THR A 105 13.58 9.10 9.05
CA THR A 105 12.38 8.39 8.61
C THR A 105 11.55 9.36 7.77
N ILE A 106 11.14 8.93 6.58
CA ILE A 106 10.32 9.73 5.64
C ILE A 106 8.85 9.32 5.78
N GLY A 107 7.93 10.26 5.56
CA GLY A 107 6.48 10.08 5.66
C GLY A 107 5.91 10.59 6.99
N ARG A 108 4.62 10.96 6.96
CA ARG A 108 3.88 11.51 8.13
C ARG A 108 3.93 10.58 9.33
N TYR A 109 3.80 9.27 9.09
CA TYR A 109 3.85 8.25 10.15
C TYR A 109 5.09 7.37 10.08
N GLY A 110 6.08 7.75 9.27
CA GLY A 110 7.29 6.95 9.03
C GLY A 110 8.11 6.68 10.29
N ARG A 111 8.08 7.57 11.30
CA ARG A 111 8.75 7.33 12.60
C ARG A 111 7.99 6.35 13.49
N GLN A 112 6.67 6.31 13.39
CA GLN A 112 5.83 5.42 14.18
C GLN A 112 5.84 4.00 13.61
N PHE A 113 5.87 3.89 12.28
CA PHE A 113 5.88 2.62 11.53
C PHE A 113 7.23 2.40 10.84
N ASN A 114 8.32 2.51 11.62
CA ASN A 114 9.68 2.30 11.13
C ASN A 114 10.20 0.87 11.37
N ALA A 115 9.34 -0.09 11.70
CA ALA A 115 9.76 -1.46 11.95
C ALA A 115 9.07 -2.39 10.94
N GLY A 116 9.87 -3.20 10.24
CA GLY A 116 9.44 -4.00 9.11
C GLY A 116 10.56 -4.05 8.06
N TRP A 117 10.69 -5.19 7.37
CA TRP A 117 11.67 -5.44 6.31
C TRP A 117 10.94 -5.94 5.08
#